data_AF-A0A2V6BIV4-F1
#
_entry.id   AF-A0A2V6BIV4-F1
#
_cell.length_a   1.000
_cell.length_b   1.000
_cell.length_c   1.000
_cell.angle_alpha   90.00
_cell.angle_beta   90.00
_cell.angle_gamma   90.00
#
_symmetry.space_group_name_H-M   'P 1'
#
loop_
_entity.id
_entity.type
_entity.pdbx_description
1 polymer ?
#
loop_
_entity_poly.entity_id
_entity_poly.type
_entity_poly.pdbx_seq_one_letter_code
_entity_poly.pdbx_strand_id
1 'polypeptide(L)'
;MAIHFHWITLAPQYQSLDVLGNPWIITIAGILYFLEFFADKIPWIDSIWDAVHTVIRPIGGALLAIQVLGHPSPAYTVIVALLAGGTSLVAHTAKAATRLASNASPEPFSNIGLSLGEDAAVLGGLALVHFNPVLA
;
A
#
# COMPACT_ATOMS: atom_id res chain seq x y z
N MET A 1 -7.40 11.92 3.11
CA MET A 1 -8.26 12.57 4.12
C MET A 1 -7.55 13.67 4.90
N ALA A 2 -6.35 13.44 5.46
CA ALA A 2 -5.66 14.47 6.26
C ALA A 2 -5.33 15.77 5.48
N ILE A 3 -4.91 15.64 4.22
CA ILE A 3 -4.68 16.79 3.31
C ILE A 3 -6.01 17.52 3.03
N HIS A 4 -7.05 16.77 2.66
CA HIS A 4 -8.39 17.32 2.37
C HIS A 4 -8.97 18.10 3.55
N PHE A 5 -8.91 17.56 4.77
CA PHE A 5 -9.45 18.23 5.95
C PHE A 5 -8.49 19.26 6.57
N HIS A 6 -7.36 19.54 5.91
CA HIS A 6 -6.33 20.46 6.37
C HIS A 6 -5.77 20.11 7.77
N TRP A 7 -5.80 18.84 8.14
CA TRP A 7 -5.14 18.34 9.36
C TRP A 7 -3.62 18.32 9.19
N ILE A 8 -3.13 18.29 7.94
CA ILE A 8 -1.72 18.41 7.58
C ILE A 8 -1.60 19.47 6.48
N THR A 9 -0.71 20.44 6.68
CA THR A 9 -0.31 21.40 5.65
C THR A 9 0.93 20.90 4.93
N LEU A 10 0.86 20.74 3.62
CA LEU A 10 2.00 20.32 2.81
C LEU A 10 3.03 21.45 2.71
N ALA A 11 4.30 21.14 2.93
CA ALA A 11 5.38 22.08 2.62
C ALA A 11 5.42 22.36 1.11
N PRO A 12 5.94 23.51 0.66
CA PRO A 12 5.95 23.89 -0.75
C PRO A 12 6.53 22.81 -1.68
N GLN A 13 7.58 22.11 -1.24
CA GLN A 13 8.21 21.03 -2.00
C GLN A 13 7.32 19.77 -2.20
N TYR A 14 6.23 19.62 -1.44
CA TYR A 14 5.33 18.46 -1.50
C TYR A 14 3.94 18.79 -2.06
N GLN A 15 3.74 19.98 -2.64
CA GLN A 15 2.43 20.36 -3.20
C GLN A 15 1.93 19.43 -4.30
N SER A 16 2.83 18.71 -4.98
CA SER A 16 2.45 17.66 -5.95
C SER A 16 1.58 16.55 -5.34
N LEU A 17 1.65 16.34 -4.02
CA LEU A 17 0.86 15.35 -3.28
C LEU A 17 -0.54 15.83 -2.92
N ASP A 18 -0.86 17.11 -3.14
CA ASP A 18 -2.20 17.66 -2.84
C ASP A 18 -3.30 16.93 -3.62
N VAL A 19 -2.95 16.38 -4.79
CA VAL A 19 -3.84 15.51 -5.59
C VAL A 19 -4.35 14.30 -4.79
N LEU A 20 -3.58 13.76 -3.85
CA LEU A 20 -4.00 12.66 -2.97
C LEU A 20 -5.09 13.10 -1.97
N GLY A 21 -5.27 14.41 -1.80
CA GLY A 21 -6.38 15.03 -1.08
C GLY A 21 -7.68 15.11 -1.89
N ASN A 22 -7.67 14.81 -3.20
CA ASN A 22 -8.86 14.93 -4.04
C ASN A 22 -9.98 13.97 -3.59
N PRO A 23 -11.22 14.45 -3.37
CA PRO A 23 -12.33 13.62 -2.89
C PRO A 23 -12.61 12.39 -3.77
N TRP A 24 -12.49 12.51 -5.09
CA TRP A 24 -12.73 11.40 -6.01
C TRP A 24 -11.65 10.33 -5.89
N ILE A 25 -10.39 10.74 -5.78
CA ILE A 25 -9.26 9.80 -5.62
C ILE A 25 -9.39 9.07 -4.29
N ILE A 26 -9.68 9.78 -3.20
CA ILE A 26 -9.89 9.18 -1.88
C ILE A 26 -11.09 8.23 -1.90
N THR A 27 -12.20 8.62 -2.53
CA THR A 27 -13.41 7.79 -2.60
C THR A 27 -13.15 6.49 -3.36
N ILE A 28 -12.51 6.57 -4.54
CA ILE A 28 -12.18 5.38 -5.33
C ILE A 28 -11.20 4.48 -4.56
N ALA A 29 -10.14 5.06 -3.97
CA ALA A 29 -9.19 4.31 -3.16
C ALA A 29 -9.87 3.63 -1.97
N GLY A 30 -10.80 4.32 -1.29
CA GLY A 30 -11.58 3.76 -0.19
C GLY A 30 -12.50 2.62 -0.62
N ILE A 31 -13.15 2.72 -1.79
CA ILE A 31 -13.95 1.64 -2.36
C ILE A 31 -13.06 0.44 -2.70
N LEU A 32 -11.92 0.65 -3.35
CA LEU A 32 -10.99 -0.43 -3.69
C LEU A 32 -10.44 -1.12 -2.44
N TYR A 33 -10.09 -0.36 -1.40
CA TYR A 33 -9.67 -0.92 -0.11
C TYR A 33 -10.80 -1.71 0.56
N PHE A 34 -12.03 -1.18 0.53
CA PHE A 34 -13.19 -1.90 1.06
C PHE A 34 -13.39 -3.22 0.33
N LEU A 35 -13.29 -3.23 -1.00
CA LEU A 35 -13.36 -4.45 -1.80
C LEU A 35 -12.21 -5.43 -1.48
N GLU A 36 -10.97 -4.93 -1.36
CA GLU A 36 -9.80 -5.72 -0.94
C GLU A 36 -10.05 -6.41 0.41
N PHE A 37 -10.61 -5.69 1.38
CA PHE A 37 -10.91 -6.24 2.70
C PHE A 37 -11.85 -7.45 2.65
N PHE A 38 -12.83 -7.49 1.74
CA PHE A 38 -13.69 -8.67 1.57
C PHE A 38 -13.06 -9.73 0.66
N ALA A 39 -12.36 -9.31 -0.40
CA ALA A 39 -11.68 -10.21 -1.32
C ALA A 39 -10.67 -11.11 -0.57
N ASP A 40 -9.90 -10.52 0.35
CA ASP A 40 -8.92 -11.21 1.19
C ASP A 40 -9.50 -12.32 2.08
N LYS A 41 -10.83 -12.38 2.24
CA LYS A 41 -11.51 -13.37 3.10
C LYS A 41 -12.03 -14.56 2.31
N ILE A 42 -12.12 -14.48 0.98
CA ILE A 42 -12.70 -15.52 0.14
C ILE A 42 -11.57 -16.22 -0.62
N PRO A 43 -11.36 -17.53 -0.40
CA PRO A 43 -10.35 -18.29 -1.13
C PRO A 43 -10.55 -18.18 -2.64
N TRP A 44 -9.44 -18.13 -3.39
CA TRP A 44 -9.35 -17.95 -4.85
C TRP A 44 -9.70 -16.54 -5.35
N ILE A 45 -10.65 -15.84 -4.72
CA ILE A 45 -10.90 -14.42 -5.01
C ILE A 45 -9.69 -13.59 -4.57
N ASP A 46 -9.14 -13.90 -3.39
CA ASP A 46 -7.89 -13.35 -2.88
C ASP A 46 -6.75 -13.48 -3.91
N SER A 47 -6.61 -14.66 -4.51
CA SER A 47 -5.53 -15.01 -5.43
C SER A 47 -5.65 -14.27 -6.77
N ILE A 48 -6.87 -14.15 -7.30
CA ILE A 48 -7.13 -13.36 -8.53
C ILE A 48 -6.86 -11.88 -8.26
N TRP A 49 -7.31 -11.37 -7.11
CA TRP A 49 -7.07 -10.00 -6.70
C TRP A 49 -5.57 -9.72 -6.56
N ASP A 50 -4.83 -10.60 -5.90
CA ASP A 50 -3.38 -10.52 -5.72
C ASP A 50 -2.62 -10.62 -7.03
N ALA A 51 -3.09 -11.43 -7.99
CA ALA A 51 -2.49 -11.54 -9.31
C ALA A 51 -2.52 -10.19 -10.06
N VAL A 52 -3.66 -9.48 -10.01
CA VAL A 52 -3.76 -8.12 -10.56
C VAL A 52 -2.83 -7.15 -9.82
N HIS A 53 -2.82 -7.21 -8.49
CA HIS A 53 -2.03 -6.31 -7.65
C HIS A 53 -0.52 -6.53 -7.75
N THR A 54 -0.09 -7.70 -8.21
CA THR A 54 1.33 -7.99 -8.50
C THR A 54 1.90 -7.03 -9.55
N VAL A 55 1.08 -6.51 -10.45
CA VAL A 55 1.51 -5.54 -11.48
C VAL A 55 1.25 -4.10 -11.03
N ILE A 56 0.03 -3.80 -10.58
CA ILE A 56 -0.37 -2.42 -10.33
C ILE A 56 0.28 -1.82 -9.08
N ARG A 57 0.54 -2.64 -8.05
CA ARG A 57 1.06 -2.16 -6.76
C ARG A 57 2.52 -1.71 -6.86
N PRO A 58 3.46 -2.46 -7.48
CA PRO A 58 4.82 -1.99 -7.70
C PRO A 58 4.90 -0.68 -8.50
N ILE A 59 4.07 -0.55 -9.54
CA ILE A 59 3.99 0.68 -10.34
C ILE A 59 3.48 1.83 -9.49
N GLY A 60 2.39 1.64 -8.74
CA GLY A 60 1.85 2.65 -7.83
C GLY A 60 2.87 3.08 -6.77
N GLY A 61 3.56 2.13 -6.14
CA GLY A 61 4.60 2.40 -5.14
C GLY A 61 5.77 3.21 -5.70
N ALA A 62 6.25 2.85 -6.89
CA ALA A 62 7.28 3.60 -7.60
C ALA A 62 6.84 5.04 -7.90
N LEU A 63 5.64 5.21 -8.48
CA LEU A 63 5.12 6.54 -8.83
C LEU A 63 4.91 7.42 -7.60
N LEU A 64 4.34 6.89 -6.51
CA LEU A 64 4.16 7.64 -5.28
C LEU A 64 5.49 8.06 -4.67
N ALA A 65 6.47 7.16 -4.58
CA ALA A 65 7.77 7.48 -4.02
C ALA A 65 8.51 8.55 -4.83
N ILE A 66 8.42 8.47 -6.16
CA ILE A 66 8.95 9.48 -7.06
C ILE A 66 8.31 10.85 -6.78
N GLN A 67 6.99 10.92 -6.61
CA GLN A 67 6.30 12.19 -6.31
C GLN A 67 6.67 12.76 -4.94
N VAL A 68 6.95 11.91 -3.95
CA VAL A 68 7.37 12.31 -2.61
C VAL A 68 8.83 12.79 -2.59
N LEU A 69 9.74 12.05 -3.22
CA LEU A 69 11.18 12.32 -3.18
C LEU A 69 11.64 13.33 -4.25
N GLY A 70 10.78 13.60 -5.25
CA GLY A 70 11.06 14.53 -6.34
C GLY A 70 11.96 13.95 -7.43
N HIS A 71 12.38 14.83 -8.35
CA HIS A 71 13.08 14.47 -9.58
C HIS A 71 14.39 15.26 -9.78
N PRO A 72 15.39 15.12 -8.91
CA PRO A 72 16.64 15.88 -9.02
C PRO A 72 17.46 15.52 -10.26
N SER A 73 17.37 14.28 -10.75
CA SER A 73 17.99 13.84 -12.01
C SER A 73 17.31 12.60 -12.58
N PRO A 74 17.42 12.31 -13.90
CA PRO A 74 16.86 11.09 -14.49
C PRO A 74 17.37 9.81 -13.85
N ALA A 75 18.66 9.76 -13.49
CA ALA A 75 19.25 8.60 -12.81
C ALA A 75 18.64 8.38 -11.43
N TYR A 76 18.44 9.45 -10.66
CA TYR A 76 17.81 9.36 -9.34
C TYR A 76 16.36 8.89 -9.43
N THR A 77 15.59 9.38 -10.40
CA THR A 77 14.20 8.92 -10.63
C THR A 77 14.14 7.42 -10.86
N VAL A 78 15.05 6.86 -11.68
CA VAL A 78 15.12 5.42 -11.92
C VAL A 78 15.47 4.65 -10.65
N ILE A 79 16.44 5.14 -9.87
CA ILE A 79 16.82 4.52 -8.59
C ILE A 79 15.63 4.49 -7.63
N VAL A 80 14.93 5.63 -7.44
CA VAL A 80 13.75 5.70 -6.57
C VAL A 80 12.64 4.76 -7.06
N ALA A 81 12.37 4.73 -8.37
CA ALA A 81 11.36 3.85 -8.94
C ALA A 81 11.68 2.38 -8.69
N LEU A 82 12.93 1.96 -8.90
CA LEU A 82 13.37 0.58 -8.70
C LEU A 82 13.33 0.20 -7.22
N LEU A 83 13.79 1.07 -6.32
CA LEU A 83 13.77 0.82 -4.88
C LEU A 83 12.33 0.71 -4.37
N ALA A 84 11.49 1.73 -4.61
CA ALA A 84 10.14 1.75 -4.09
C ALA A 84 9.23 0.70 -4.76
N GLY A 85 9.32 0.55 -6.08
CA GLY A 85 8.59 -0.48 -6.82
C GLY A 85 9.04 -1.89 -6.42
N GLY A 86 10.35 -2.10 -6.25
CA GLY A 86 10.92 -3.36 -5.78
C GLY A 86 10.47 -3.72 -4.38
N THR A 87 10.58 -2.78 -3.42
CA THR A 87 10.09 -2.99 -2.05
C THR A 87 8.59 -3.28 -2.04
N SER A 88 7.81 -2.56 -2.84
CA SER A 88 6.37 -2.80 -2.97
C SER A 88 6.06 -4.19 -3.54
N LEU A 89 6.83 -4.66 -4.52
CA LEU A 89 6.68 -6.00 -5.09
C LEU A 89 7.04 -7.08 -4.07
N VAL A 90 8.13 -6.90 -3.33
CA VAL A 90 8.57 -7.83 -2.28
C VAL A 90 7.52 -7.96 -1.19
N ALA A 91 7.00 -6.84 -0.68
CA ALA A 91 5.95 -6.85 0.33
C ALA A 91 4.67 -7.55 -0.17
N HIS A 92 4.25 -7.26 -1.41
CA HIS A 92 3.08 -7.91 -2.02
C HIS A 92 3.28 -9.41 -2.21
N THR A 93 4.45 -9.81 -2.70
CA THR A 93 4.78 -11.22 -2.94
C THR A 93 4.86 -12.00 -1.63
N ALA A 94 5.36 -11.38 -0.56
CA ALA A 94 5.33 -11.98 0.77
C ALA A 94 3.89 -12.26 1.23
N LYS A 95 2.98 -11.28 1.12
CA LYS A 95 1.54 -11.47 1.38
C LYS A 95 0.99 -12.63 0.54
N ALA A 96 1.11 -12.55 -0.78
CA ALA A 96 0.56 -13.56 -1.69
C ALA A 96 1.11 -14.97 -1.41
N ALA A 97 2.40 -15.10 -1.08
CA ALA A 97 3.01 -16.38 -0.71
C ALA A 97 2.43 -16.93 0.60
N THR A 98 2.20 -16.09 1.61
CA THR A 98 1.54 -16.52 2.86
C THR A 98 0.10 -16.98 2.61
N ARG A 99 -0.63 -16.31 1.71
CA ARG A 99 -1.99 -16.69 1.32
C ARG A 99 -2.05 -18.00 0.55
N LEU A 100 -1.11 -18.22 -0.37
CA LEU A 100 -0.99 -19.50 -1.06
C LEU A 100 -0.76 -20.65 -0.08
N ALA A 101 0.08 -20.44 0.94
CA ALA A 101 0.32 -21.43 1.98
C ALA A 101 -0.91 -21.64 2.89
N SER A 102 -1.61 -20.58 3.29
CA SER A 102 -2.80 -20.68 4.15
C SER A 102 -4.01 -21.24 3.42
N ASN A 103 -4.14 -21.06 2.10
CA ASN A 103 -5.21 -21.64 1.30
C ASN A 103 -5.18 -23.17 1.21
N ALA A 104 -4.08 -23.82 1.66
CA ALA A 104 -4.05 -25.27 1.86
C ALA A 104 -4.76 -25.73 3.14
N SER A 105 -5.11 -24.80 4.04
CA SER A 105 -5.84 -25.07 5.28
C SER A 105 -7.31 -25.38 5.00
N PRO A 106 -7.90 -26.42 5.62
CA PRO A 106 -9.33 -26.74 5.47
C PRO A 106 -10.26 -25.85 6.29
N GLU A 107 -9.73 -25.04 7.22
CA GLU A 107 -10.52 -24.15 8.06
C GLU A 107 -10.66 -22.72 7.50
N PRO A 108 -11.79 -22.02 7.73
CA PRO A 108 -12.06 -20.72 7.12
C PRO A 108 -11.34 -19.54 7.81
N PHE A 109 -10.64 -19.78 8.92
CA PHE A 109 -10.17 -18.70 9.80
C PHE A 109 -8.74 -18.22 9.50
N SER A 110 -7.92 -19.02 8.80
CA SER A 110 -6.51 -18.69 8.60
C SER A 110 -6.30 -17.39 7.80
N ASN A 111 -7.07 -17.20 6.71
CA ASN A 111 -7.03 -15.97 5.91
C ASN A 111 -7.55 -14.75 6.67
N ILE A 112 -8.53 -14.95 7.57
CA ILE A 112 -9.05 -13.87 8.41
C ILE A 112 -7.99 -13.42 9.41
N GLY A 113 -7.33 -14.37 10.09
CA GLY A 113 -6.26 -14.06 11.04
C GLY A 113 -5.09 -13.32 10.39
N LEU A 114 -4.65 -13.78 9.20
CA LEU A 114 -3.61 -13.10 8.42
C LEU A 114 -4.03 -11.69 8.02
N SER A 115 -5.24 -11.52 7.48
CA SER A 115 -5.79 -10.21 7.08
C SER A 115 -5.82 -9.21 8.25
N LEU A 116 -6.29 -9.64 9.43
CA LEU A 116 -6.33 -8.77 10.60
C LEU A 116 -4.93 -8.45 11.14
N GLY A 117 -3.99 -9.39 11.06
CA GLY A 117 -2.60 -9.18 11.40
C GLY A 117 -1.92 -8.16 10.47
N GLU A 118 -2.20 -8.25 9.17
CA GLU A 118 -1.75 -7.29 8.16
C GLU A 118 -2.28 -5.87 8.45
N ASP A 119 -3.58 -5.73 8.74
CA ASP A 119 -4.19 -4.45 9.11
C ASP A 119 -3.55 -3.87 10.38
N ALA A 120 -3.34 -4.70 11.40
CA ALA A 120 -2.68 -4.30 12.64
C ALA A 120 -1.22 -3.86 12.40
N ALA A 121 -0.49 -4.56 11.53
CA ALA A 121 0.87 -4.20 11.14
C ALA A 121 0.93 -2.85 10.41
N VAL A 122 -0.03 -2.58 9.51
CA VAL A 122 -0.13 -1.28 8.83
C VAL A 122 -0.40 -0.16 9.84
N LEU A 123 -1.36 -0.33 10.75
CA LEU A 123 -1.66 0.66 11.78
C LEU A 123 -0.46 0.89 12.72
N GLY A 124 0.20 -0.18 13.14
CA GLY A 124 1.42 -0.11 13.95
C GLY A 124 2.57 0.59 13.23
N GLY A 125 2.78 0.28 11.94
CA GLY A 125 3.78 0.94 11.10
C GLY A 125 3.52 2.44 10.94
N LEU A 126 2.27 2.83 10.67
CA LEU A 126 1.88 4.24 10.60
C LEU A 126 2.09 4.96 11.94
N ALA A 127 1.78 4.32 13.06
CA ALA A 127 2.05 4.87 14.38
C ALA A 127 3.57 5.02 14.63
N LEU A 128 4.38 4.05 14.23
CA LEU A 128 5.84 4.14 14.30
C LEU A 128 6.38 5.30 13.46
N VAL A 129 5.94 5.45 12.20
CA VAL A 129 6.32 6.59 11.34
C VAL A 129 5.97 7.92 12.02
N HIS A 130 4.82 8.00 12.68
CA HIS A 130 4.37 9.23 13.33
C HIS A 130 5.14 9.56 14.61
N PHE A 131 5.37 8.59 15.50
CA PHE A 131 5.96 8.82 16.82
C PHE A 131 7.48 8.61 16.88
N ASN A 132 8.02 7.70 16.08
CA ASN A 132 9.44 7.30 16.09
C ASN A 132 9.94 6.96 14.66
N PRO A 133 10.03 7.94 13.75
CA PRO A 133 10.30 7.71 12.32
C PRO A 133 11.65 7.03 12.02
N VAL A 134 12.61 7.05 12.95
CA VAL A 134 13.90 6.36 12.78
C VAL A 134 13.79 4.84 12.97
N LEU A 135 12.77 4.39 13.71
CA LEU A 135 12.51 2.97 13.98
C LEU A 135 11.51 2.34 12.99
N ALA A 136 10.82 3.16 12.21
CA ALA A 136 9.84 2.75 11.22
C ALA A 136 10.51 2.31 9.92
#